data_AF-G3A3N1-F1
#
_entry.id   AF-G3A3N1-F1
#
_cell.length_a   1.000
_cell.length_b   1.000
_cell.length_c   1.000
_cell.angle_alpha   90.00
_cell.angle_beta   90.00
_cell.angle_gamma   90.00
#
_symmetry.space_group_name_H-M   'P 1'
#
loop_
_entity.id
_entity.type
_entity.pdbx_description
1 polymer ?
#
loop_
_entity_poly.entity_id
_entity_poly.type
_entity_poly.pdbx_seq_one_letter_code
_entity_poly.pdbx_strand_id
1 'polypeptide(L)'
;MAAVMLVAGIAGGLARVGVVVSAVAGTQWLGYAVLNHAALMICGFLCTVIAIERAVAVKSRMAFLAPMLSGTSGLCLLFGWAEVGAWLNVAASMCFVGVNVVIVLRQRAAHTALLLVGALSWLIGSLAFAITPDMATALPWWFAFLVLTVAAERLEMARLMRQAAATRLAFTMMGAAIARRRNDRRRASGPSGRQ
;
A
#
# COMPACT_ATOMS: atom_id res chain seq x y z
N MET A 1 -5.82 -7.51 -14.50
CA MET A 1 -4.36 -7.28 -14.60
C MET A 1 -3.63 -7.81 -13.37
N ALA A 2 -3.85 -7.26 -12.17
CA ALA A 2 -3.16 -7.69 -10.94
C ALA A 2 -3.20 -9.22 -10.69
N ALA A 3 -4.37 -9.87 -10.82
CA ALA A 3 -4.48 -11.32 -10.66
C ALA A 3 -3.65 -12.12 -11.69
N VAL A 4 -3.55 -11.63 -12.93
CA VAL A 4 -2.73 -12.25 -13.97
C VAL A 4 -1.25 -12.15 -13.59
N MET A 5 -0.81 -10.99 -13.08
CA MET A 5 0.56 -10.79 -12.60
C MET A 5 0.88 -11.68 -11.42
N LEU A 6 -0.07 -11.86 -10.49
CA LEU A 6 0.07 -12.77 -9.36
C LEU A 6 0.26 -14.22 -9.84
N VAL A 7 -0.61 -14.72 -10.70
CA VAL A 7 -0.50 -16.09 -11.22
C VAL A 7 0.79 -16.28 -12.02
N ALA A 8 1.12 -15.35 -12.91
CA ALA A 8 2.33 -15.41 -13.73
C ALA A 8 3.60 -15.38 -12.87
N GLY A 9 3.68 -14.48 -11.89
CA GLY A 9 4.84 -14.43 -11.02
C GLY A 9 4.94 -15.63 -10.09
N ILE A 10 3.82 -16.22 -9.60
CA ILE A 10 3.86 -17.47 -8.84
C ILE A 10 4.43 -18.60 -9.71
N ALA A 11 3.95 -18.72 -10.95
CA ALA A 11 4.47 -19.70 -11.91
C ALA A 11 5.97 -19.49 -12.19
N GLY A 12 6.41 -18.23 -12.40
CA GLY A 12 7.82 -17.88 -12.56
C GLY A 12 8.66 -18.20 -11.31
N GLY A 13 8.13 -17.94 -10.12
CA GLY A 13 8.79 -18.24 -8.84
C GLY A 13 8.97 -19.74 -8.60
N LEU A 14 7.93 -20.53 -8.87
CA LEU A 14 7.99 -22.00 -8.79
C LEU A 14 9.04 -22.56 -9.75
N ALA A 15 9.06 -22.06 -10.99
CA ALA A 15 10.06 -22.46 -11.98
C ALA A 15 11.50 -22.09 -11.55
N ARG A 16 11.71 -20.95 -10.85
CA ARG A 16 13.02 -20.58 -10.29
C ARG A 16 13.50 -21.52 -9.18
N VAL A 17 12.58 -22.14 -8.44
CA VAL A 17 12.89 -23.14 -7.40
C VAL A 17 13.06 -24.55 -7.99
N GLY A 18 12.96 -24.70 -9.32
CA GLY A 18 13.07 -25.98 -10.02
C GLY A 18 11.77 -26.78 -10.08
N VAL A 19 10.66 -26.22 -9.58
CA VAL A 19 9.33 -26.82 -9.68
C VAL A 19 8.71 -26.39 -11.00
N VAL A 20 9.02 -27.13 -12.06
CA VAL A 20 8.48 -26.86 -13.40
C VAL A 20 7.15 -27.59 -13.54
N VAL A 21 6.06 -26.84 -13.74
CA VAL A 21 4.77 -27.43 -14.09
C VAL A 21 4.84 -27.91 -15.54
N SER A 22 4.85 -29.23 -15.75
CA SER A 22 5.00 -29.84 -17.08
C SER A 22 4.00 -29.32 -18.12
N ALA A 23 2.80 -28.91 -17.70
CA ALA A 23 1.77 -28.33 -18.57
C ALA A 23 2.14 -26.98 -19.21
N VAL A 24 3.12 -26.28 -18.64
CA VAL A 24 3.51 -24.91 -19.04
C VAL A 24 4.99 -24.83 -19.42
N ALA A 25 5.73 -25.93 -19.21
CA ALA A 25 7.13 -26.08 -19.54
C ALA A 25 7.37 -25.74 -21.03
N GLY A 26 8.38 -24.91 -21.32
CA GLY A 26 8.75 -24.53 -22.68
C GLY A 26 7.91 -23.41 -23.32
N THR A 27 6.89 -22.87 -22.63
CA THR A 27 6.15 -21.72 -23.15
C THR A 27 6.94 -20.41 -23.01
N GLN A 28 6.89 -19.57 -24.04
CA GLN A 28 7.60 -18.28 -24.10
C GLN A 28 7.24 -17.33 -22.93
N TRP A 29 5.95 -17.28 -22.55
CA TRP A 29 5.49 -16.42 -21.48
C TRP A 29 6.01 -16.85 -20.10
N LEU A 30 6.24 -18.16 -19.87
CA LEU A 30 6.84 -18.65 -18.64
C LEU A 30 8.31 -18.22 -18.53
N GLY A 31 9.04 -18.20 -19.66
CA GLY A 31 10.41 -17.67 -19.72
C GLY A 31 10.47 -16.20 -19.28
N TYR A 32 9.59 -15.36 -19.82
CA TYR A 32 9.48 -13.96 -19.39
C TYR A 32 9.03 -13.83 -17.93
N ALA A 33 8.13 -14.70 -17.46
CA ALA A 33 7.70 -14.70 -16.06
C ALA A 33 8.80 -15.08 -15.08
N VAL A 34 9.68 -16.02 -15.44
CA VAL A 34 10.87 -16.40 -14.66
C VAL A 34 11.89 -15.27 -14.59
N LEU A 35 12.15 -14.62 -15.72
CA LEU A 35 13.10 -13.52 -15.83
C LEU A 35 12.61 -12.28 -15.06
N ASN A 36 11.34 -11.91 -15.26
CA ASN A 36 10.73 -10.70 -14.69
C ASN A 36 9.96 -10.95 -13.40
N HIS A 37 10.15 -12.10 -12.72
CA HIS A 37 9.38 -12.49 -11.53
C HIS A 37 9.22 -11.37 -10.49
N ALA A 38 10.33 -10.71 -10.13
CA ALA A 38 10.32 -9.63 -9.15
C ALA A 38 9.53 -8.40 -9.63
N ALA A 39 9.70 -8.03 -10.90
CA ALA A 39 8.96 -6.91 -11.50
C ALA A 39 7.46 -7.22 -11.60
N LEU A 40 7.07 -8.45 -11.98
CA LEU A 40 5.67 -8.88 -12.03
C LEU A 40 5.02 -8.88 -10.64
N MET A 41 5.72 -9.40 -9.63
CA MET A 41 5.22 -9.44 -8.25
C MET A 41 5.12 -8.06 -7.62
N ILE A 42 6.20 -7.29 -7.66
CA ILE A 42 6.24 -6.01 -6.95
C ILE A 42 5.56 -4.94 -7.79
N CYS A 43 6.04 -4.68 -9.00
CA CYS A 43 5.54 -3.58 -9.82
C CYS A 43 4.21 -3.88 -10.51
N GLY A 44 3.95 -5.13 -10.91
CA GLY A 44 2.73 -5.52 -11.62
C GLY A 44 1.55 -5.91 -10.70
N PHE A 45 1.82 -6.47 -9.52
CA PHE A 45 0.79 -6.91 -8.58
C PHE A 45 0.70 -5.98 -7.36
N LEU A 46 1.71 -5.97 -6.49
CA LEU A 46 1.66 -5.23 -5.22
C LEU A 46 1.45 -3.72 -5.43
N CYS A 47 2.23 -3.09 -6.31
CA CYS A 47 2.09 -1.67 -6.62
C CYS A 47 0.71 -1.34 -7.20
N THR A 48 0.13 -2.21 -8.03
CA THR A 48 -1.24 -2.00 -8.55
C THR A 48 -2.26 -2.02 -7.42
N VAL A 49 -2.19 -3.00 -6.50
CA VAL A 49 -3.13 -3.11 -5.38
C VAL A 49 -2.99 -1.91 -4.43
N ILE A 50 -1.77 -1.58 -4.03
CA ILE A 50 -1.47 -0.42 -3.18
C ILE A 50 -1.98 0.87 -3.86
N ALA A 51 -1.74 1.03 -5.16
CA ALA A 51 -2.21 2.20 -5.90
C ALA A 51 -3.73 2.30 -5.99
N ILE A 52 -4.45 1.17 -6.11
CA ILE A 52 -5.92 1.15 -6.04
C ILE A 52 -6.41 1.64 -4.68
N GLU A 53 -5.86 1.10 -3.59
CA GLU A 53 -6.26 1.50 -2.23
C GLU A 53 -6.07 3.01 -2.01
N ARG A 54 -4.93 3.56 -2.46
CA ARG A 54 -4.65 4.99 -2.34
C ARG A 54 -5.52 5.84 -3.28
N ALA A 55 -5.81 5.37 -4.49
CA ALA A 55 -6.71 6.05 -5.41
C ALA A 55 -8.13 6.17 -4.84
N VAL A 56 -8.63 5.10 -4.22
CA VAL A 56 -9.92 5.07 -3.51
C VAL A 56 -9.90 6.04 -2.33
N ALA A 57 -8.83 6.07 -1.54
CA ALA A 57 -8.69 6.98 -0.40
C ALA A 57 -8.72 8.47 -0.80
N VAL A 58 -8.09 8.83 -1.92
CA VAL A 58 -8.06 10.23 -2.41
C VAL A 58 -9.38 10.65 -3.08
N LYS A 59 -10.23 9.69 -3.49
CA LYS A 59 -11.50 9.92 -4.20
C LYS A 59 -11.35 10.71 -5.50
N SER A 60 -10.26 10.49 -6.25
CA SER A 60 -10.00 11.15 -7.53
C SER A 60 -9.92 10.13 -8.67
N ARG A 61 -10.60 10.40 -9.78
CA ARG A 61 -10.54 9.57 -10.99
C ARG A 61 -9.14 9.55 -11.60
N MET A 62 -8.40 10.66 -11.51
CA MET A 62 -7.03 10.74 -12.03
C MET A 62 -6.05 9.85 -11.24
N ALA A 63 -6.33 9.55 -9.98
CA ALA A 63 -5.49 8.66 -9.17
C ALA A 63 -5.50 7.21 -9.70
N PHE A 64 -6.54 6.81 -10.46
CA PHE A 64 -6.61 5.50 -11.11
C PHE A 64 -5.66 5.35 -12.31
N LEU A 65 -5.00 6.41 -12.76
CA LEU A 65 -3.97 6.30 -13.80
C LEU A 65 -2.76 5.48 -13.30
N ALA A 66 -2.36 5.64 -12.04
CA ALA A 66 -1.26 4.89 -11.44
C ALA A 66 -1.47 3.35 -11.49
N PRO A 67 -2.57 2.79 -10.99
CA PRO A 67 -2.80 1.34 -11.06
C PRO A 67 -3.03 0.83 -12.48
N MET A 68 -3.62 1.63 -13.38
CA MET A 68 -3.77 1.25 -14.80
C MET A 68 -2.41 1.11 -15.49
N LEU A 69 -1.51 2.08 -15.29
CA LEU A 69 -0.17 2.06 -15.85
C LEU A 69 0.69 0.93 -15.25
N SER A 70 0.61 0.72 -13.93
CA SER A 70 1.32 -0.36 -13.23
C SER A 70 0.86 -1.74 -13.71
N GLY A 71 -0.45 -1.96 -13.84
CA GLY A 71 -1.00 -3.22 -14.34
C GLY A 71 -0.66 -3.47 -15.82
N THR A 72 -0.61 -2.42 -16.63
CA THR A 72 -0.24 -2.51 -18.06
C THR A 72 1.26 -2.75 -18.24
N SER A 73 2.10 -2.11 -17.43
CA SER A 73 3.55 -2.39 -17.36
C SER A 73 3.82 -3.88 -17.14
N GLY A 74 3.16 -4.49 -16.15
CA GLY A 74 3.28 -5.92 -15.89
C GLY A 74 2.89 -6.81 -17.08
N LEU A 75 1.81 -6.47 -17.80
CA LEU A 75 1.44 -7.21 -19.02
C LEU A 75 2.51 -7.08 -20.11
N CYS A 76 3.04 -5.88 -20.34
CA CYS A 76 4.12 -5.67 -21.30
C CYS A 76 5.35 -6.54 -20.97
N LEU A 77 5.75 -6.59 -19.68
CA LEU A 77 6.85 -7.44 -19.24
C LEU A 77 6.58 -8.94 -19.41
N LEU A 78 5.32 -9.38 -19.24
CA LEU A 78 4.91 -10.78 -19.41
C LEU A 78 4.95 -11.23 -20.87
N PHE A 79 4.66 -10.33 -21.81
CA PHE A 79 4.67 -10.61 -23.26
C PHE A 79 6.01 -10.25 -23.94
N GLY A 80 7.05 -9.93 -23.18
CA GLY A 80 8.39 -9.69 -23.70
C GLY A 80 8.66 -8.24 -24.16
N TRP A 81 7.73 -7.31 -23.96
CA TRP A 81 7.91 -5.88 -24.25
C TRP A 81 8.60 -5.17 -23.07
N ALA A 82 9.84 -5.57 -22.80
CA ALA A 82 10.60 -5.17 -21.62
C ALA A 82 10.79 -3.65 -21.50
N GLU A 83 11.23 -2.99 -22.58
CA GLU A 83 11.49 -1.54 -22.59
C GLU A 83 10.20 -0.73 -22.35
N VAL A 84 9.14 -1.07 -23.08
CA VAL A 84 7.83 -0.41 -22.93
C VAL A 84 7.30 -0.62 -21.51
N GLY A 85 7.39 -1.85 -20.98
CA GLY A 85 6.99 -2.17 -19.61
C GLY A 85 7.78 -1.38 -18.56
N ALA A 86 9.09 -1.21 -18.74
CA ALA A 86 9.93 -0.43 -17.84
C ALA A 86 9.55 1.06 -17.81
N TRP A 87 9.35 1.69 -18.97
CA TRP A 87 8.92 3.08 -19.04
C TRP A 87 7.48 3.30 -18.54
N LEU A 88 6.57 2.35 -18.78
CA LEU A 88 5.24 2.39 -18.15
C LEU A 88 5.32 2.30 -16.62
N ASN A 89 6.29 1.56 -16.07
CA ASN A 89 6.49 1.48 -14.62
C ASN A 89 6.97 2.83 -14.05
N VAL A 90 7.85 3.53 -14.78
CA VAL A 90 8.27 4.91 -14.44
C VAL A 90 7.07 5.85 -14.45
N ALA A 91 6.23 5.79 -15.49
CA ALA A 91 5.01 6.60 -15.55
C ALA A 91 4.04 6.28 -14.40
N ALA A 92 3.85 4.99 -14.09
CA ALA A 92 2.98 4.55 -12.99
C ALA A 92 3.47 5.06 -11.63
N SER A 93 4.76 4.91 -11.34
CA SER A 93 5.37 5.37 -10.09
C SER A 93 5.36 6.89 -9.98
N MET A 94 5.56 7.63 -11.08
CA MET A 94 5.43 9.09 -11.13
C MET A 94 3.99 9.53 -10.76
N CYS A 95 2.97 8.91 -11.36
CA CYS A 95 1.58 9.17 -11.00
C CYS A 95 1.31 8.85 -9.52
N PHE A 96 1.84 7.74 -9.02
CA PHE A 96 1.67 7.33 -7.63
C PHE A 96 2.35 8.29 -6.63
N VAL A 97 3.53 8.84 -6.97
CA VAL A 97 4.15 9.93 -6.21
C VAL A 97 3.20 11.13 -6.14
N GLY A 98 2.61 11.54 -7.27
CA GLY A 98 1.62 12.62 -7.31
C GLY A 98 0.42 12.37 -6.37
N VAL A 99 -0.10 11.14 -6.34
CA VAL A 99 -1.17 10.74 -5.41
C VAL A 99 -0.72 10.88 -3.95
N ASN A 100 0.49 10.45 -3.61
CA ASN A 100 1.03 10.55 -2.25
C ASN A 100 1.33 12.00 -1.85
N VAL A 101 1.77 12.86 -2.77
CA VAL A 101 1.91 14.30 -2.53
C VAL A 101 0.56 14.91 -2.15
N VAL A 102 -0.51 14.59 -2.89
CA VAL A 102 -1.88 15.05 -2.54
C VAL A 102 -2.30 14.58 -1.14
N ILE A 103 -1.97 13.34 -0.76
CA ILE A 103 -2.27 12.81 0.58
C ILE A 103 -1.53 13.61 1.66
N VAL A 104 -0.22 13.83 1.50
CA VAL A 104 0.59 14.63 2.43
C VAL A 104 0.06 16.05 2.57
N LEU A 105 -0.36 16.66 1.47
CA LEU A 105 -0.94 18.02 1.47
C LEU A 105 -2.29 18.07 2.18
N ARG A 106 -3.12 17.02 2.08
CA ARG A 106 -4.41 16.94 2.79
C ARG A 106 -4.24 16.69 4.29
N GLN A 107 -3.25 15.90 4.69
CA GLN A 107 -3.03 15.56 6.09
C GLN A 107 -1.54 15.40 6.38
N ARG A 108 -0.93 16.46 6.92
CA ARG A 108 0.48 16.43 7.32
C ARG A 108 0.66 15.60 8.60
N ALA A 109 1.04 14.34 8.42
CA ALA A 109 1.38 13.43 9.52
C ALA A 109 2.62 12.59 9.17
N ALA A 110 3.35 12.10 10.18
CA ALA A 110 4.58 11.35 9.96
C ALA A 110 4.42 10.13 9.04
N HIS A 111 3.30 9.39 9.14
CA HIS A 111 3.02 8.24 8.27
C HIS A 111 2.85 8.67 6.80
N THR A 112 2.19 9.80 6.52
CA THR A 112 2.04 10.29 5.13
C THR A 112 3.38 10.70 4.51
N ALA A 113 4.29 11.26 5.29
CA ALA A 113 5.64 11.57 4.82
C ALA A 113 6.41 10.28 4.49
N LEU A 114 6.26 9.25 5.31
CA LEU A 114 6.89 7.94 5.09
C LEU A 114 6.34 7.24 3.82
N LEU A 115 5.03 7.35 3.56
CA LEU A 115 4.41 6.90 2.31
C LEU A 115 4.98 7.62 1.10
N LEU A 116 5.19 8.94 1.18
CA LEU A 116 5.81 9.70 0.09
C LEU A 116 7.26 9.29 -0.16
N VAL A 117 8.06 9.08 0.90
CA VAL A 117 9.43 8.57 0.76
C VAL A 117 9.42 7.19 0.10
N GLY A 118 8.51 6.30 0.51
CA GLY A 118 8.31 5.01 -0.15
C GLY A 118 7.98 5.16 -1.64
N ALA A 119 7.05 6.05 -1.99
CA ALA A 119 6.67 6.30 -3.39
C ALA A 119 7.86 6.80 -4.22
N LEU A 120 8.70 7.67 -3.65
CA LEU A 120 9.94 8.13 -4.29
C LEU A 120 10.95 6.98 -4.47
N SER A 121 11.08 6.08 -3.49
CA SER A 121 11.90 4.88 -3.63
C SER A 121 11.43 4.02 -4.81
N TRP A 122 10.12 3.83 -4.97
CA TRP A 122 9.59 3.09 -6.12
C TRP A 122 9.92 3.77 -7.46
N LEU A 123 9.80 5.11 -7.53
CA LEU A 123 10.17 5.87 -8.73
C LEU A 123 11.65 5.73 -9.08
N ILE A 124 12.54 5.86 -8.08
CA ILE A 124 14.00 5.71 -8.27
C ILE A 124 14.32 4.30 -8.77
N GLY A 125 13.76 3.25 -8.15
CA GLY A 125 13.95 1.87 -8.60
C GLY A 125 13.41 1.61 -10.00
N SER A 126 12.26 2.22 -10.36
CA SER A 126 11.68 2.10 -11.69
C SER A 126 12.52 2.80 -12.75
N LEU A 127 13.07 3.97 -12.43
CA LEU A 127 13.95 4.71 -13.33
C LEU A 127 15.29 3.98 -13.53
N ALA A 128 15.87 3.47 -12.44
CA ALA A 128 17.07 2.64 -12.50
C ALA A 128 16.85 1.42 -13.41
N PHE A 129 15.73 0.70 -13.23
CA PHE A 129 15.36 -0.44 -14.08
C PHE A 129 15.15 -0.06 -15.56
N ALA A 130 14.62 1.12 -15.85
CA ALA A 130 14.38 1.56 -17.22
C ALA A 130 15.66 1.99 -17.96
N ILE A 131 16.62 2.58 -17.24
CA ILE A 131 17.92 3.01 -17.81
C ILE A 131 18.89 1.84 -17.92
N THR A 132 19.01 1.09 -16.83
CA THR A 132 19.89 -0.07 -16.71
C THR A 132 18.99 -1.24 -16.32
N PRO A 133 18.67 -2.18 -17.24
CA PRO A 133 17.80 -3.34 -16.98
C PRO A 133 18.39 -4.37 -16.00
N ASP A 134 19.21 -3.92 -15.06
CA ASP A 134 19.77 -4.70 -13.98
C ASP A 134 18.81 -4.71 -12.78
N MET A 135 18.18 -5.86 -12.59
CA MET A 135 17.27 -6.15 -11.48
C MET A 135 17.96 -5.94 -10.12
N ALA A 136 19.27 -6.16 -10.01
CA ALA A 136 20.00 -6.04 -8.74
C ALA A 136 20.00 -4.60 -8.20
N THR A 137 19.99 -3.60 -9.09
CA THR A 137 19.94 -2.18 -8.69
C THR A 137 18.54 -1.73 -8.29
N ALA A 138 17.51 -2.24 -8.96
CA ALA A 138 16.12 -1.84 -8.74
C ALA A 138 15.49 -2.49 -7.50
N LEU A 139 15.87 -3.74 -7.20
CA LEU A 139 15.31 -4.54 -6.12
C LEU A 139 15.37 -3.85 -4.73
N PRO A 140 16.52 -3.31 -4.26
CA PRO A 140 16.59 -2.64 -2.97
C PRO A 140 15.61 -1.48 -2.84
N TRP A 141 15.44 -0.70 -3.91
CA TRP A 141 14.51 0.43 -3.94
C TRP A 141 13.05 -0.01 -3.89
N TRP A 142 12.69 -1.07 -4.62
CA TRP A 142 11.35 -1.65 -4.57
C TRP A 142 11.02 -2.27 -3.21
N PHE A 143 11.98 -2.94 -2.59
CA PHE A 143 11.81 -3.43 -1.21
C PHE A 143 11.71 -2.29 -0.20
N ALA A 144 12.53 -1.24 -0.33
CA ALA A 144 12.43 -0.06 0.52
C ALA A 144 11.04 0.57 0.44
N PHE A 145 10.47 0.70 -0.77
CA PHE A 145 9.09 1.14 -0.96
C PHE A 145 8.09 0.30 -0.16
N LEU A 146 8.13 -1.04 -0.29
CA LEU A 146 7.20 -1.93 0.40
C LEU A 146 7.35 -1.84 1.92
N VAL A 147 8.59 -1.87 2.42
CA VAL A 147 8.89 -1.80 3.87
C VAL A 147 8.43 -0.46 4.44
N LEU A 148 8.71 0.65 3.76
CA LEU A 148 8.28 1.98 4.20
C LEU A 148 6.76 2.11 4.17
N THR A 149 6.09 1.54 3.18
CA THR A 149 4.62 1.54 3.08
C THR A 149 4.00 0.77 4.25
N VAL A 150 4.48 -0.44 4.52
CA VAL A 150 4.00 -1.25 5.66
C VAL A 150 4.29 -0.56 6.99
N ALA A 151 5.48 0.03 7.16
CA ALA A 151 5.84 0.77 8.36
C ALA A 151 4.93 1.99 8.56
N ALA A 152 4.61 2.72 7.49
CA ALA A 152 3.73 3.87 7.52
C ALA A 152 2.30 3.49 7.93
N GLU A 153 1.75 2.43 7.33
CA GLU A 153 0.43 1.92 7.67
C GLU A 153 0.38 1.43 9.12
N ARG A 154 1.43 0.75 9.61
CA ARG A 154 1.52 0.34 11.01
C ARG A 154 1.60 1.53 11.97
N LEU A 155 2.32 2.60 11.61
CA LEU A 155 2.36 3.84 12.40
C LEU A 155 1.00 4.54 12.46
N GLU A 156 0.25 4.54 11.36
CA GLU A 156 -1.12 5.05 11.30
C GLU A 156 -2.03 4.26 12.24
N MET A 157 -2.02 2.93 12.17
CA MET A 157 -2.82 2.05 13.02
C MET A 157 -2.46 2.20 14.51
N ALA A 158 -1.17 2.24 14.84
CA ALA A 158 -0.72 2.46 16.21
C ALA A 158 -1.21 3.82 16.76
N ARG A 159 -1.25 4.86 15.93
CA ARG A 159 -1.79 6.17 16.31
C ARG A 159 -3.30 6.10 16.54
N LEU A 160 -4.05 5.46 15.64
CA LEU A 160 -5.51 5.31 15.76
C LEU A 160 -5.90 4.52 17.01
N MET A 161 -5.18 3.43 17.32
CA MET A 161 -5.39 2.65 18.54
C MET A 161 -5.14 3.47 19.81
N ARG A 162 -4.04 4.24 19.85
CA ARG A 162 -3.75 5.14 20.98
C ARG A 162 -4.84 6.20 21.15
N GLN A 163 -5.30 6.81 20.07
CA GLN A 163 -6.39 7.80 20.12
C GLN A 163 -7.69 7.17 20.61
N ALA A 164 -8.06 5.99 20.11
CA ALA A 164 -9.26 5.28 20.53
C ALA A 164 -9.24 4.92 22.02
N ALA A 165 -8.08 4.54 22.58
CA ALA A 165 -7.92 4.28 24.01
C ALA A 165 -8.13 5.55 24.86
N ALA A 166 -7.52 6.67 24.46
CA ALA A 166 -7.68 7.95 25.14
C ALA A 166 -9.14 8.46 25.10
N THR A 167 -9.82 8.34 23.96
CA THR A 167 -11.22 8.73 23.82
C THR A 167 -12.15 7.86 24.67
N ARG A 168 -11.92 6.53 24.74
CA ARG A 168 -12.71 5.65 25.64
C ARG A 168 -12.57 6.03 27.10
N LEU A 169 -11.35 6.34 27.57
CA LEU A 169 -11.11 6.82 28.93
C LEU A 169 -11.81 8.15 29.22
N ALA A 170 -11.82 9.08 28.26
CA ALA A 170 -12.56 10.33 28.41
C ALA A 170 -14.07 10.11 28.52
N PHE A 171 -14.65 9.22 27.72
CA PHE A 171 -16.08 8.87 27.79
C PHE A 171 -16.45 8.19 29.11
N THR A 172 -15.64 7.25 29.62
CA THR A 172 -15.93 6.59 30.90
C THR A 172 -15.81 7.56 32.07
N MET A 173 -14.82 8.47 32.05
CA MET A 173 -14.67 9.52 33.06
C MET A 173 -15.85 10.50 33.05
N MET A 174 -16.33 10.90 31.85
CA MET A 174 -17.49 11.77 31.73
C MET A 174 -18.79 11.08 32.20
N GLY A 175 -18.97 9.80 31.84
CA GLY A 175 -20.08 8.98 32.35
C GLY A 175 -20.06 8.81 33.87
N ALA A 176 -18.89 8.55 34.44
CA ALA A 176 -18.71 8.46 35.89
C ALA A 176 -18.98 9.79 36.60
N ALA A 177 -18.57 10.92 36.02
CA ALA A 177 -18.83 12.25 36.56
C ALA A 177 -20.33 12.61 36.54
N ILE A 178 -21.03 12.26 35.45
CA ILE A 178 -22.48 12.44 35.34
C ILE A 178 -23.22 11.54 36.34
N ALA A 179 -22.81 10.28 36.48
CA ALA A 179 -23.39 9.35 37.45
C ALA A 179 -23.20 9.81 38.90
N ARG A 180 -22.01 10.33 39.25
CA ARG A 180 -21.73 10.92 40.57
C ARG A 180 -22.63 12.13 40.86
N ARG A 181 -22.73 13.08 39.92
CA ARG A 181 -23.64 14.24 40.07
C ARG A 181 -25.10 13.83 40.24
N ARG A 182 -25.54 12.76 39.58
CA ARG A 182 -26.92 12.24 39.70
C ARG A 182 -27.15 11.57 41.06
N ASN A 183 -26.15 10.88 41.60
CA ASN A 183 -26.20 10.26 42.92
C ASN A 183 -26.20 11.30 44.04
N ASP A 184 -25.38 12.35 43.93
CA ASP A 184 -25.32 13.44 44.91
C ASP A 184 -26.63 14.24 44.95
N ARG A 185 -27.23 14.51 43.77
CA ARG A 185 -28.57 15.14 43.70
C ARG A 185 -29.67 14.28 44.33
N ARG A 186 -29.62 12.95 44.16
CA ARG A 186 -30.59 12.04 44.79
C ARG A 186 -30.43 11.96 46.32
N ARG A 187 -29.20 12.05 46.83
CA ARG A 187 -28.93 12.09 48.27
C ARG A 187 -29.36 13.42 48.90
N ALA A 188 -29.20 14.53 48.19
CA ALA A 188 -29.66 15.85 48.62
C ALA A 188 -31.19 15.99 48.62
N SER A 189 -31.91 15.17 47.85
CA SER A 189 -33.39 15.09 47.83
C SER A 189 -33.97 13.97 48.71
N GLY A 190 -33.16 13.34 49.56
CA GLY A 190 -33.63 12.35 50.54
C GLY A 190 -34.56 13.00 51.59
N PRO A 191 -35.58 12.27 52.09
CA PRO A 191 -36.77 12.86 52.67
C PRO A 191 -36.49 13.63 53.97
N SER A 192 -36.61 14.96 53.93
CA SER A 192 -36.81 15.76 55.13
C SER A 192 -38.26 15.57 55.60
N GLY A 193 -38.43 14.96 56.77
CA GLY A 193 -39.61 15.15 57.60
C GLY A 193 -40.89 14.46 57.16
N ARG A 194 -41.14 13.28 57.72
CA ARG A 194 -42.48 12.95 58.23
C ARG A 194 -42.31 12.56 59.69
N GLN A 195 -42.37 13.59 60.54
CA GLN A 195 -42.95 13.48 61.87
C GLN A 195 -44.47 13.40 61.71
#